data_AF-A0A935R155-F1
#
_entry.id   AF-A0A935R155-F1
#
_cell.length_a   1.000
_cell.length_b   1.000
_cell.length_c   1.000
_cell.angle_alpha   90.00
_cell.angle_beta   90.00
_cell.angle_gamma   90.00
#
_symmetry.space_group_name_H-M   'P 1'
#
loop_
_entity.id
_entity.type
_entity.pdbx_description
1 polymer ?
#
loop_
_entity_poly.entity_id
_entity_poly.type
_entity_poly.pdbx_seq_one_letter_code
_entity_poly.pdbx_strand_id
1 'polypeptide(L)'
;MIKRCQNEECGKSFTPARRDAKFCSDRCRGQANARRTREAATPRPAANVSALAASDARLEAIEARLESAARMMETRLDALERAVKATQTETSQALKAATEEQGRARDTAHKSVRDLGRRLDGLETTVTEMKASRGAMREQRQINERLTMLETRLNEVVVAVNTQHGLIQQLDTLVGDLVDPPDEPKKRRR
;
A
#
# COMPACT_ATOMS: atom_id res chain seq x y z
N MET A 1 -60.24 -95.86 -8.17
CA MET A 1 -59.88 -94.78 -9.11
C MET A 1 -58.38 -94.84 -9.35
N ILE A 2 -57.94 -95.31 -10.51
CA ILE A 2 -56.51 -95.46 -10.83
C ILE A 2 -56.00 -94.15 -11.46
N LYS A 3 -54.85 -93.65 -11.01
CA LYS A 3 -54.20 -92.43 -11.55
C LYS A 3 -52.89 -92.75 -12.24
N ARG A 4 -52.47 -91.96 -13.23
CA ARG A 4 -51.10 -92.03 -13.78
C ARG A 4 -50.14 -91.22 -12.92
N CYS A 5 -48.94 -91.76 -12.73
CA CYS A 5 -47.83 -91.04 -12.10
C CYS A 5 -47.46 -89.80 -12.93
N GLN A 6 -47.31 -88.64 -12.27
CA GLN A 6 -46.88 -87.40 -12.92
C GLN A 6 -45.38 -87.35 -13.26
N ASN A 7 -44.60 -88.36 -12.89
CA ASN A 7 -43.26 -88.52 -13.45
C ASN A 7 -43.39 -89.12 -14.86
N GLU A 8 -43.10 -88.30 -15.88
CA GLU A 8 -43.22 -88.66 -17.31
C GLU A 8 -42.41 -89.91 -17.67
N GLU A 9 -41.26 -90.12 -17.03
CA GLU A 9 -40.40 -91.29 -17.24
C GLU A 9 -40.94 -92.56 -16.59
N CYS A 10 -41.80 -92.42 -15.58
CA CYS A 10 -42.34 -93.57 -14.87
C CYS A 10 -43.51 -94.21 -15.62
N GLY A 11 -44.45 -93.40 -16.13
CA GLY A 11 -45.60 -93.85 -16.94
C GLY A 11 -46.61 -94.79 -16.25
N LYS A 12 -46.30 -95.29 -15.05
CA LYS A 12 -47.11 -96.28 -14.33
C LYS A 12 -48.43 -95.69 -13.83
N SER A 13 -49.47 -96.52 -13.91
CA SER A 13 -50.75 -96.27 -13.26
C SER A 13 -50.71 -96.85 -11.85
N PHE A 14 -51.21 -96.11 -10.86
CA PHE A 14 -51.21 -96.51 -9.46
C PHE A 14 -52.53 -96.14 -8.77
N THR A 15 -52.88 -96.87 -7.72
CA THR A 15 -53.99 -96.54 -6.84
C THR A 15 -53.47 -95.61 -5.74
N PRO A 16 -53.88 -94.34 -5.72
CA PRO A 16 -53.32 -93.37 -4.79
C PRO A 16 -53.85 -93.61 -3.38
N ALA A 17 -52.94 -93.64 -2.40
CA ALA A 17 -53.32 -93.74 -0.97
C ALA A 17 -54.01 -92.46 -0.44
N ARG A 18 -53.85 -91.32 -1.13
CA ARG A 18 -54.48 -90.04 -0.81
C ARG A 18 -54.98 -89.35 -2.07
N ARG A 19 -56.06 -88.56 -1.96
CA ARG A 19 -56.69 -87.91 -3.13
C ARG A 19 -55.73 -86.98 -3.89
N ASP A 20 -54.74 -86.40 -3.22
CA ASP A 20 -53.73 -85.47 -3.75
C ASP A 20 -52.42 -86.15 -4.18
N ALA A 21 -52.28 -87.46 -4.02
CA ALA A 21 -51.06 -88.16 -4.42
C ALA A 21 -50.85 -88.06 -5.94
N LYS A 22 -49.73 -87.44 -6.33
CA LYS A 22 -49.32 -87.17 -7.73
C LYS A 22 -48.33 -88.19 -8.28
N PHE A 23 -47.62 -88.91 -7.41
CA PHE A 23 -46.54 -89.82 -7.77
C PHE A 23 -46.79 -91.21 -7.19
N CYS A 24 -46.42 -92.25 -7.94
CA CYS A 24 -46.61 -93.63 -7.51
C CYS A 24 -45.61 -94.08 -6.44
N SER A 25 -44.54 -93.34 -6.21
CA SER A 25 -43.53 -93.61 -5.17
C SER A 25 -42.77 -92.35 -4.78
N ASP A 26 -42.12 -92.37 -3.62
CA ASP A 26 -41.25 -91.26 -3.18
C ASP A 26 -40.03 -91.10 -4.09
N ARG A 27 -39.56 -92.19 -4.72
CA ARG A 27 -38.53 -92.11 -5.76
C ARG A 27 -38.99 -91.27 -6.95
N CYS A 28 -40.22 -91.46 -7.44
CA CYS A 28 -40.76 -90.66 -8.54
C CYS A 28 -41.00 -89.20 -8.15
N ARG A 29 -41.40 -88.94 -6.90
CA ARG A 29 -41.49 -87.58 -6.36
C ARG A 29 -40.11 -86.91 -6.31
N GLY A 30 -39.10 -87.62 -5.82
CA GLY A 30 -37.72 -87.15 -5.74
C GLY A 30 -37.12 -86.85 -7.12
N GLN A 31 -37.33 -87.73 -8.09
CA GLN A 31 -36.89 -87.52 -9.48
C GLN A 31 -37.57 -86.31 -10.14
N ALA A 32 -38.89 -86.18 -9.99
CA ALA A 32 -39.62 -85.03 -10.53
C ALA A 32 -39.19 -83.70 -9.88
N ASN A 33 -38.95 -83.70 -8.57
CA ASN A 33 -38.45 -82.52 -7.86
C ASN A 33 -37.00 -82.18 -8.27
N ALA A 34 -36.12 -83.17 -8.39
CA ALA A 34 -34.73 -82.97 -8.83
C ALA A 34 -34.65 -82.44 -10.27
N ARG A 35 -35.57 -82.85 -11.15
CA ARG A 35 -35.68 -82.29 -12.50
C ARG A 35 -36.13 -80.82 -12.46
N ARG A 36 -37.16 -80.49 -11.69
CA ARG A 36 -37.63 -79.11 -11.52
C ARG A 36 -36.56 -78.20 -10.92
N THR A 37 -35.77 -78.68 -9.96
CA THR A 37 -34.68 -77.88 -9.39
C THR A 37 -33.52 -77.74 -10.36
N ARG A 38 -33.20 -78.76 -11.18
CA ARG A 38 -32.22 -78.63 -12.27
C ARG A 38 -32.67 -77.65 -13.35
N GLU A 39 -33.93 -77.72 -13.77
CA GLU A 39 -34.52 -76.80 -14.76
C GLU A 39 -34.63 -75.37 -14.22
N ALA A 40 -34.85 -75.18 -12.92
CA ALA A 40 -34.84 -73.87 -12.26
C ALA A 40 -33.43 -73.33 -11.99
N ALA A 41 -32.44 -74.20 -11.80
CA ALA A 41 -31.05 -73.85 -11.52
C ALA A 41 -30.21 -73.60 -12.77
N THR A 42 -30.65 -74.03 -13.96
CA THR A 42 -30.09 -73.55 -15.23
C THR A 42 -30.71 -72.20 -15.58
N PRO A 43 -30.02 -71.06 -15.34
CA PRO A 43 -30.51 -69.78 -15.81
C PRO A 43 -30.69 -69.87 -17.34
N ARG A 44 -31.86 -69.45 -17.82
CA ARG A 44 -32.14 -69.41 -19.25
C ARG A 44 -31.05 -68.56 -19.94
N PRO A 45 -30.37 -69.06 -20.99
CA PRO A 45 -29.30 -68.33 -21.65
C PRO A 45 -29.71 -66.93 -22.12
N ALA A 46 -30.99 -66.75 -22.49
CA ALA A 46 -31.55 -65.45 -22.84
C ALA A 46 -31.53 -64.42 -21.70
N ALA A 47 -31.72 -64.85 -20.44
CA ALA A 47 -31.70 -63.95 -19.29
C ALA A 47 -30.28 -63.42 -19.01
N ASN A 48 -29.27 -64.28 -19.13
CA ASN A 48 -27.86 -63.89 -18.95
C ASN A 48 -27.38 -62.93 -20.05
N VAL A 49 -27.78 -63.18 -21.30
CA VAL A 49 -27.48 -62.27 -22.43
C VAL A 49 -28.14 -60.91 -22.24
N SER A 50 -29.39 -60.87 -21.75
CA SER A 50 -30.08 -59.60 -21.49
C SER A 50 -29.45 -58.78 -20.36
N ALA A 51 -28.97 -59.45 -19.30
CA ALA A 51 -28.28 -58.79 -18.19
C ALA A 51 -26.90 -58.25 -18.62
N LEU A 52 -26.18 -58.99 -19.47
CA LEU A 52 -24.89 -58.56 -20.02
C LEU A 52 -25.06 -57.36 -20.97
N ALA A 53 -26.05 -57.39 -21.86
CA ALA A 53 -26.36 -56.25 -22.72
C ALA A 53 -26.75 -54.99 -21.92
N ALA A 54 -27.45 -55.17 -20.78
CA ALA A 54 -27.78 -54.07 -19.89
C ALA A 54 -26.57 -53.52 -19.12
N SER A 55 -25.58 -54.35 -18.77
CA SER A 55 -24.32 -53.86 -18.22
C SER A 55 -23.47 -53.14 -19.26
N ASP A 56 -23.42 -53.65 -20.49
CA ASP A 56 -22.67 -53.03 -21.58
C ASP A 56 -23.24 -51.64 -21.90
N ALA A 57 -24.56 -51.51 -21.99
CA ALA A 57 -25.21 -50.21 -22.18
C ALA A 57 -24.94 -49.22 -21.03
N ARG A 58 -24.77 -49.71 -19.79
CA ARG A 58 -24.39 -48.86 -18.65
C ARG A 58 -22.94 -48.41 -18.72
N LEU A 59 -22.03 -49.29 -19.16
CA LEU A 59 -20.63 -48.95 -19.34
C LEU A 59 -20.45 -47.90 -20.43
N GLU A 60 -21.11 -48.06 -21.57
CA GLU A 60 -21.15 -47.07 -22.66
C GLU A 60 -21.69 -45.71 -22.17
N ALA A 61 -22.75 -45.70 -21.37
CA ALA A 61 -23.29 -44.48 -20.80
C ALA A 61 -22.33 -43.81 -19.78
N ILE A 62 -21.55 -44.60 -19.04
CA ILE A 62 -20.52 -44.09 -18.12
C ILE A 62 -19.35 -43.50 -18.93
N GLU A 63 -18.89 -44.21 -19.96
CA GLU A 63 -17.81 -43.78 -20.84
C GLU A 63 -18.15 -42.44 -21.51
N ALA A 64 -19.34 -42.32 -22.10
CA ALA A 64 -19.81 -41.07 -22.69
C ALA A 64 -19.85 -39.90 -21.68
N ARG A 65 -20.20 -40.16 -20.41
CA ARG A 65 -20.21 -39.14 -19.35
C ARG A 65 -18.80 -38.74 -18.94
N LEU A 66 -17.88 -39.69 -18.86
CA LEU A 66 -16.47 -39.43 -18.55
C LEU A 66 -15.80 -38.63 -19.68
N GLU A 67 -16.06 -38.96 -20.94
CA GLU A 67 -15.58 -38.18 -22.08
C GLU A 67 -16.12 -36.75 -22.08
N SER A 68 -17.42 -36.58 -21.83
CA SER A 68 -18.04 -35.26 -21.72
C SER A 68 -17.42 -34.45 -20.57
N ALA A 69 -17.21 -35.08 -19.41
CA ALA A 69 -16.56 -34.44 -18.27
C ALA A 69 -15.10 -34.06 -18.58
N ALA A 70 -14.35 -34.91 -19.26
CA ALA A 70 -12.98 -34.63 -19.68
C ALA A 70 -12.90 -33.41 -20.61
N ARG A 71 -13.78 -33.34 -21.62
CA ARG A 71 -13.85 -32.17 -22.53
C ARG A 71 -14.23 -30.88 -21.79
N MET A 72 -15.15 -30.96 -20.82
CA MET A 72 -15.47 -29.81 -19.96
C MET A 72 -14.30 -29.38 -19.09
N MET A 73 -13.52 -30.32 -18.56
CA MET A 73 -12.33 -29.98 -17.77
C MET A 73 -11.25 -29.35 -18.63
N GLU A 74 -10.98 -29.89 -19.82
CA GLU A 74 -10.00 -29.36 -20.77
C GLU A 74 -10.33 -27.90 -21.16
N THR A 75 -11.57 -27.65 -21.58
CA THR A 75 -12.01 -26.28 -21.90
C THR A 75 -11.91 -25.30 -20.73
N ARG A 76 -12.18 -25.77 -19.50
CA ARG A 76 -12.00 -24.95 -18.29
C ARG A 76 -10.54 -24.69 -17.98
N LEU A 77 -9.66 -25.67 -18.16
CA LEU A 77 -8.22 -25.50 -17.98
C LEU A 77 -7.66 -24.50 -19.00
N ASP A 78 -8.07 -24.57 -20.26
CA ASP A 78 -7.66 -23.60 -21.29
C ASP A 78 -8.14 -22.17 -21.00
N ALA A 79 -9.35 -22.04 -20.44
CA ALA A 79 -9.88 -20.74 -20.03
C ALA A 79 -9.10 -20.19 -18.83
N LEU A 80 -8.78 -21.02 -17.85
CA LEU A 80 -7.98 -20.65 -16.69
C LEU A 80 -6.55 -20.28 -17.09
N GLU A 81 -5.91 -21.04 -17.99
CA GLU A 81 -4.56 -20.74 -18.45
C GLU A 81 -4.52 -19.38 -19.15
N ARG A 82 -5.51 -19.07 -20.01
CA ARG A 82 -5.62 -17.75 -20.64
C ARG A 82 -5.84 -16.64 -19.63
N ALA A 83 -6.71 -16.85 -18.64
CA ALA A 83 -6.96 -15.87 -17.58
C ALA A 83 -5.71 -15.61 -16.72
N VAL A 84 -4.97 -16.66 -16.36
CA VAL A 84 -3.71 -16.54 -15.61
C VAL A 84 -2.66 -15.81 -16.43
N LYS A 85 -2.51 -16.12 -17.73
CA LYS A 85 -1.58 -15.38 -18.59
C LYS A 85 -1.96 -13.91 -18.73
N ALA A 86 -3.24 -13.60 -18.92
CA ALA A 86 -3.72 -12.22 -19.01
C ALA A 86 -3.43 -11.45 -17.72
N THR A 87 -3.83 -11.98 -16.56
CA THR A 87 -3.56 -11.36 -15.25
C THR A 87 -2.06 -11.23 -14.95
N GLN A 88 -1.24 -12.22 -15.33
CA GLN A 88 0.22 -12.12 -15.22
C GLN A 88 0.80 -10.99 -16.08
N THR A 89 0.28 -10.80 -17.30
CA THR A 89 0.73 -9.69 -18.16
C THR A 89 0.30 -8.33 -17.61
N GLU A 90 -0.95 -8.20 -17.15
CA GLU A 90 -1.49 -6.98 -16.56
C GLU A 90 -0.75 -6.59 -15.28
N THR A 91 -0.52 -7.56 -14.38
CA THR A 91 0.24 -7.33 -13.14
C THR A 91 1.70 -6.96 -13.41
N SER A 92 2.34 -7.60 -14.39
CA SER A 92 3.70 -7.26 -14.81
C SER A 92 3.80 -5.84 -15.39
N GLN A 93 2.83 -5.45 -16.21
CA GLN A 93 2.75 -4.09 -16.76
C GLN A 93 2.48 -3.05 -15.66
N ALA A 94 1.53 -3.31 -14.78
CA ALA A 94 1.19 -2.45 -13.65
C ALA A 94 2.39 -2.26 -12.71
N LEU A 95 3.12 -3.34 -12.41
CA LEU A 95 4.33 -3.27 -11.58
C LEU A 95 5.39 -2.38 -12.23
N LYS A 96 5.66 -2.54 -13.54
CA LYS A 96 6.60 -1.67 -14.26
C LYS A 96 6.18 -0.20 -14.20
N ALA A 97 4.92 0.10 -14.49
CA ALA A 97 4.39 1.46 -14.43
C ALA A 97 4.55 2.06 -13.01
N ALA A 98 4.20 1.30 -11.97
CA ALA A 98 4.34 1.73 -10.58
C ALA A 98 5.81 1.98 -10.20
N THR A 99 6.74 1.12 -10.62
CA THR A 99 8.17 1.33 -10.35
C THR A 99 8.73 2.57 -11.06
N GLU A 100 8.29 2.85 -12.29
CA GLU A 100 8.68 4.07 -13.00
C GLU A 100 8.12 5.32 -12.35
N GLU A 101 6.84 5.30 -11.95
CA GLU A 101 6.20 6.41 -11.25
C GLU A 101 6.89 6.69 -9.90
N GLN A 102 7.18 5.64 -9.14
CA GLN A 102 7.94 5.75 -7.90
C GLN A 102 9.33 6.35 -8.14
N GLY A 103 10.02 5.96 -9.22
CA GLY A 103 11.29 6.55 -9.64
C GLY A 103 11.17 8.06 -9.92
N ARG A 104 10.19 8.47 -10.72
CA ARG A 104 9.93 9.89 -11.04
C ARG A 104 9.58 10.70 -9.78
N ALA A 105 8.76 10.15 -8.90
CA ALA A 105 8.41 10.78 -7.62
C ALA A 105 9.66 10.94 -6.72
N ARG A 106 10.54 9.94 -6.68
CA ARG A 106 11.79 10.01 -5.93
C ARG A 106 12.74 11.07 -6.49
N ASP A 107 12.87 11.16 -7.81
CA ASP A 107 13.74 12.14 -8.46
C ASP A 107 13.26 13.57 -8.25
N THR A 108 11.95 13.81 -8.33
CA THR A 108 11.36 15.12 -8.06
C THR A 108 11.55 15.52 -6.59
N ALA A 109 11.36 14.59 -5.65
CA ALA A 109 11.67 14.81 -4.25
C ALA A 109 13.15 15.14 -4.02
N HIS A 110 14.08 14.40 -4.62
CA HIS A 110 15.52 14.69 -4.51
C HIS A 110 15.92 16.04 -5.12
N LYS A 111 15.25 16.50 -6.19
CA LYS A 111 15.44 17.86 -6.73
C LYS A 111 14.94 18.90 -5.72
N SER A 112 13.73 18.73 -5.19
CA SER A 112 13.15 19.65 -4.20
C SER A 112 14.02 19.76 -2.95
N VAL A 113 14.49 18.64 -2.41
CA VAL A 113 15.39 18.63 -1.24
C VAL A 113 16.69 19.38 -1.53
N ARG A 114 17.29 19.19 -2.72
CA ARG A 114 18.50 19.93 -3.11
C ARG A 114 18.24 21.43 -3.23
N ASP A 115 17.13 21.83 -3.85
CA ASP A 115 16.80 23.24 -4.01
C ASP A 115 16.48 23.91 -2.66
N LEU A 116 15.80 23.20 -1.77
CA LEU A 116 15.59 23.65 -0.38
C LEU A 116 16.92 23.76 0.38
N GLY A 117 17.85 22.82 0.19
CA GLY A 117 19.21 22.89 0.74
C GLY A 117 19.93 24.17 0.33
N ARG A 118 19.99 24.46 -0.99
CA ARG A 118 20.62 25.71 -1.48
C ARG A 118 19.95 26.96 -0.92
N ARG A 119 18.63 26.94 -0.75
CA ARG A 119 17.89 28.07 -0.15
C ARG A 119 18.23 28.25 1.32
N LEU A 120 18.39 27.16 2.08
CA LEU A 120 18.83 27.20 3.46
C LEU A 120 20.24 27.78 3.58
N ASP A 121 21.19 27.31 2.78
CA ASP A 121 22.57 27.85 2.75
C ASP A 121 22.59 29.36 2.44
N GLY A 122 21.74 29.79 1.49
CA GLY A 122 21.55 31.20 1.16
C GLY A 122 21.00 32.00 2.34
N LEU A 123 19.96 31.48 3.02
CA LEU A 123 19.40 32.12 4.20
C LEU A 123 20.40 32.20 5.35
N GLU A 124 21.18 31.16 5.59
CA GLU A 124 22.24 31.16 6.60
C GLU A 124 23.28 32.26 6.32
N THR A 125 23.69 32.41 5.06
CA THR A 125 24.58 33.49 4.62
C THR A 125 23.96 34.87 4.87
N THR A 126 22.69 35.08 4.51
CA THR A 126 22.03 36.36 4.79
C THR A 126 21.94 36.66 6.29
N VAL A 127 21.74 35.64 7.14
CA VAL A 127 21.69 35.81 8.60
C VAL A 127 23.05 36.17 9.17
N THR A 128 24.15 35.59 8.66
CA THR A 128 25.51 35.97 9.10
C THR A 128 25.85 37.40 8.70
N GLU A 129 25.52 37.81 7.46
CA GLU A 129 25.68 39.19 6.99
C GLU A 129 24.84 40.18 7.81
N MET A 130 23.57 39.87 8.09
CA MET A 130 22.71 40.70 8.93
C MET A 130 23.25 40.83 10.36
N LYS A 131 23.80 39.76 10.94
CA LYS A 131 24.44 39.81 12.26
C LYS A 131 25.66 40.72 12.25
N ALA A 132 26.50 40.63 11.22
CA ALA A 132 27.68 41.49 11.07
C ALA A 132 27.27 42.97 10.89
N SER A 133 26.33 43.26 9.99
CA SER A 133 25.79 44.61 9.77
C SER A 133 25.19 45.21 11.05
N ARG A 134 24.43 44.43 11.81
CA ARG A 134 23.88 44.86 13.10
C ARG A 134 24.97 45.14 14.14
N GLY A 135 26.08 44.40 14.10
CA GLY A 135 27.27 44.68 14.91
C GLY A 135 27.87 46.04 14.57
N ALA A 136 28.16 46.28 13.29
CA ALA A 136 28.69 47.55 12.79
C ALA A 136 27.77 48.74 13.13
N MET A 137 26.45 48.58 13.01
CA MET A 137 25.48 49.60 13.39
C MET A 137 25.51 49.95 14.89
N ARG A 138 25.77 48.97 15.76
CA ARG A 138 25.93 49.24 17.20
C ARG A 138 27.22 49.99 17.49
N GLU A 139 28.32 49.61 16.85
CA GLU A 139 29.61 50.30 16.97
C GLU A 139 29.51 51.74 16.46
N GLN A 140 28.88 51.96 15.30
CA GLN A 140 28.65 53.31 14.77
C GLN A 140 27.81 54.17 15.72
N ARG A 141 26.78 53.60 16.36
CA ARG A 141 26.01 54.32 17.39
C ARG A 141 26.88 54.72 18.58
N GLN A 142 27.71 53.82 19.08
CA GLN A 142 28.65 54.13 20.17
C GLN A 142 29.65 55.23 19.77
N ILE A 143 30.14 55.24 18.53
CA ILE A 143 31.01 56.30 18.03
C ILE A 143 30.27 57.64 18.01
N ASN A 144 29.04 57.68 17.49
CA ASN A 144 28.23 58.90 17.43
C ASN A 144 27.90 59.42 18.85
N GLU A 145 27.61 58.55 19.81
CA GLU A 145 27.42 58.92 21.22
C GLU A 145 28.69 59.55 21.82
N ARG A 146 29.87 59.02 21.49
CA ARG A 146 31.15 59.61 21.93
C ARG A 146 31.43 60.95 21.27
N LEU A 147 31.12 61.09 19.98
CA LEU A 147 31.28 62.36 19.26
C LEU A 147 30.39 63.45 19.85
N THR A 148 29.11 63.17 20.07
CA THR A 148 28.19 64.13 20.69
C THR A 148 28.62 64.55 22.10
N MET A 149 29.19 63.62 22.90
CA MET A 149 29.79 63.95 24.20
C MET A 149 31.01 64.88 24.04
N LEU A 150 31.91 64.59 23.09
CA LEU A 150 33.09 65.41 22.84
C LEU A 150 32.72 66.80 22.31
N GLU A 151 31.73 66.91 21.44
CA GLU A 151 31.18 68.18 20.96
C GLU A 151 30.63 69.02 22.12
N THR A 152 29.88 68.40 23.03
CA THR A 152 29.36 69.07 24.23
C THR A 152 30.50 69.61 25.10
N ARG A 153 31.53 68.81 25.38
CA ARG A 153 32.71 69.22 26.16
C ARG A 153 33.52 70.30 25.47
N LEU A 154 33.65 70.26 24.15
CA LEU A 154 34.35 71.29 23.37
C LEU A 154 33.61 72.63 23.49
N ASN A 155 32.28 72.61 23.36
CA ASN A 155 31.46 73.81 23.52
C ASN A 155 31.61 74.43 24.92
N GLU A 156 31.66 73.61 25.97
CA GLU A 156 31.93 74.08 27.35
C GLU A 156 33.29 74.78 27.46
N VAL A 157 34.35 74.20 26.87
CA VAL A 157 35.69 74.81 26.86
C VAL A 157 35.69 76.12 26.08
N VAL A 158 35.02 76.19 24.93
CA VAL A 158 34.91 77.41 24.14
C VAL A 158 34.21 78.53 24.94
N VAL A 159 33.12 78.22 25.66
CA VAL A 159 32.45 79.18 26.53
C VAL A 159 33.39 79.67 27.64
N ALA A 160 34.13 78.76 28.28
CA ALA A 160 35.08 79.12 29.33
C ALA A 160 36.20 80.04 28.82
N VAL A 161 36.80 79.72 27.67
CA VAL A 161 37.85 80.54 27.04
C VAL A 161 37.31 81.92 26.64
N ASN A 162 36.12 81.98 26.03
CA ASN A 162 35.49 83.25 25.67
C ASN A 162 35.22 84.12 26.91
N THR A 163 34.81 83.50 28.02
CA THR A 163 34.61 84.20 29.30
C THR A 163 35.93 84.75 29.83
N GLN A 164 37.00 83.94 29.84
CA GLN A 164 38.33 84.39 30.24
C GLN A 164 38.85 85.53 29.35
N HIS A 165 38.64 85.45 28.04
CA HIS A 165 39.03 86.50 27.11
C HIS A 165 38.30 87.82 27.41
N GLY A 166 37.00 87.77 27.69
CA GLY A 166 36.25 88.95 28.12
C GLY A 166 36.79 89.59 29.41
N LEU A 167 37.20 88.77 30.39
CA LEU A 167 37.83 89.26 31.62
C LEU A 167 39.19 89.93 31.35
N ILE A 168 39.99 89.37 30.44
CA ILE A 168 41.28 89.96 30.04
C ILE A 168 41.05 91.32 29.37
N GLN A 169 40.08 91.43 28.46
CA GLN A 169 39.74 92.72 27.82
C GLN A 169 39.31 93.77 28.86
N GLN A 170 38.52 93.39 29.87
CA GLN A 170 38.16 94.29 30.98
C GLN A 170 39.38 94.76 31.77
N LEU A 171 40.31 93.86 32.07
CA LEU A 171 41.57 94.19 32.76
C LEU A 171 42.44 95.14 31.92
N ASP A 172 42.59 94.88 30.62
CA ASP A 172 43.36 95.76 29.72
C ASP A 172 42.77 97.17 29.67
N THR A 173 41.43 97.28 29.69
CA THR A 173 40.75 98.59 29.75
C THR A 173 41.06 99.33 31.05
N LEU A 174 40.97 98.65 32.19
CA LEU A 174 41.29 99.21 33.51
C LEU A 174 42.76 99.62 33.63
N VAL A 175 43.68 98.81 33.09
CA VAL A 175 45.12 99.13 33.06
C VAL A 175 45.39 100.31 32.14
N GLY A 176 44.72 100.39 30.98
CA GLY A 176 44.78 101.55 30.10
C GLY A 176 44.38 102.85 30.80
N ASP A 177 43.25 102.85 31.51
CA ASP A 177 42.77 103.99 32.30
C ASP A 177 43.77 104.42 33.41
N LEU A 178 44.58 103.48 33.91
CA LEU A 178 45.62 103.72 34.92
C LEU A 178 46.92 104.29 34.32
N VAL A 179 47.27 103.89 33.09
CA VAL A 179 48.55 104.26 32.43
C VAL A 179 48.41 105.57 31.64
N ASP A 180 47.28 105.79 30.98
CA ASP A 180 46.94 107.05 30.29
C ASP A 180 45.73 107.68 30.99
N PRO A 181 45.95 108.44 32.09
CA PRO A 181 44.84 109.06 32.80
C PRO A 181 44.09 110.00 31.85
N PRO A 182 42.74 110.03 31.91
CA PRO A 182 41.95 110.86 31.02
C PRO A 182 42.42 112.32 31.11
N ASP A 183 42.78 112.89 29.95
CA ASP A 183 43.22 114.27 29.78
C ASP A 183 42.33 115.20 30.61
N GLU A 184 42.89 115.82 31.66
CA GLU A 184 42.13 116.71 32.54
C GLU A 184 41.44 117.78 31.68
N PRO A 185 40.10 117.98 31.84
CA PRO A 185 39.41 119.00 31.07
C PRO A 185 40.03 120.36 31.43
N LYS A 186 40.77 120.94 30.47
CA LYS A 186 41.36 122.28 30.55
C LYS A 186 40.29 123.25 31.03
N LYS A 187 40.32 123.59 32.32
CA LYS A 187 39.45 124.60 32.93
C LYS A 187 39.68 125.90 32.16
N ARG A 188 38.72 126.27 31.31
CA ARG A 188 38.60 127.61 30.73
C ARG A 188 38.52 128.60 31.89
N ARG A 189 39.63 129.26 32.20
CA ARG A 189 39.66 130.46 33.03
C ARG A 189 38.83 131.54 32.32
N ARG A 190 37.79 132.03 32.99
CA ARG A 190 37.36 133.42 32.88
C ARG A 190 38.01 134.19 34.02
#